data_AF-A0A832WD43-F1
#
_entry.id   AF-A0A832WD43-F1
#
_cell.length_a   1.000
_cell.length_b   1.000
_cell.length_c   1.000
_cell.angle_alpha   90.00
_cell.angle_beta   90.00
_cell.angle_gamma   90.00
#
_symmetry.space_group_name_H-M   'P 1'
#
loop_
_entity.id
_entity.type
_entity.pdbx_description
1 polymer ?
#
loop_
_entity_poly.entity_id
_entity_poly.type
_entity_poly.pdbx_seq_one_letter_code
_entity_poly.pdbx_strand_id
1 'polypeptide(L)'
;MTRLIDPSLEKLSSMMMEMGNTAIECISLAIDSYLEGKNTINEVHDLSDSIRIKYFEVEDLIFDMLLKYQPLADDFRLIRSSTEISYAFSRFGRYAYDITQVRDLFGDISECMNEPLIEITKKVKHMIKDAVQSFAELDIRKA
;
A
#
# COMPACT_ATOMS: atom_id res chain seq x y z
N MET A 1 21.72 -2.23 -24.40
CA MET A 1 20.68 -2.36 -25.45
C MET A 1 19.37 -2.53 -24.71
N THR A 2 18.42 -1.60 -24.88
CA THR A 2 17.13 -1.63 -24.18
C THR A 2 16.28 -2.77 -24.72
N ARG A 3 15.74 -3.60 -23.83
CA ARG A 3 14.83 -4.71 -24.15
C ARG A 3 13.42 -4.17 -24.34
N LEU A 4 12.62 -4.85 -25.15
CA LEU A 4 11.23 -4.45 -25.43
C LEU A 4 10.33 -4.43 -24.18
N ILE A 5 10.69 -5.20 -23.15
CA ILE A 5 9.96 -5.26 -21.89
C ILE A 5 10.30 -4.09 -20.94
N ASP A 6 11.46 -3.45 -21.10
CA ASP A 6 11.98 -2.45 -20.15
C ASP A 6 11.00 -1.29 -19.90
N PRO A 7 10.32 -0.69 -20.92
CA PRO A 7 9.33 0.34 -20.68
C PRO A 7 8.12 -0.13 -19.84
N SER A 8 7.76 -1.42 -19.95
CA SER A 8 6.67 -1.99 -19.14
C SER A 8 7.09 -2.23 -17.70
N LEU A 9 8.36 -2.62 -17.47
CA LEU A 9 8.94 -2.77 -16.13
C LEU A 9 9.08 -1.41 -15.43
N GLU A 10 9.50 -0.37 -16.15
CA GLU A 10 9.54 1.00 -15.63
C GLU A 10 8.15 1.50 -15.23
N LYS A 11 7.14 1.27 -16.09
CA LYS A 11 5.75 1.61 -15.79
C LYS A 11 5.24 0.86 -14.56
N LEU A 12 5.47 -0.46 -14.48
CA LEU A 12 5.08 -1.27 -13.34
C LEU A 12 5.71 -0.75 -12.05
N SER A 13 7.01 -0.44 -12.07
CA SER A 13 7.73 0.09 -10.91
C SER A 13 7.18 1.45 -10.46
N SER A 14 6.84 2.34 -11.40
CA SER A 14 6.21 3.64 -11.09
C SER A 14 4.83 3.45 -10.45
N MET A 15 4.00 2.58 -11.02
CA MET A 15 2.66 2.29 -10.47
C MET A 15 2.74 1.70 -9.06
N MET A 16 3.67 0.78 -8.82
CA MET A 16 3.91 0.19 -7.50
C MET A 16 4.38 1.23 -6.48
N MET A 17 5.27 2.15 -6.88
CA MET A 17 5.74 3.24 -6.01
C MET A 17 4.61 4.20 -5.63
N GLU A 18 3.81 4.63 -6.60
CA GLU A 18 2.64 5.48 -6.35
C GLU A 18 1.66 4.80 -5.41
N MET A 19 1.33 3.54 -5.68
CA MET A 19 0.38 2.77 -4.89
C MET A 19 0.86 2.53 -3.45
N GLY A 20 2.16 2.28 -3.26
CA GLY A 20 2.78 2.19 -1.93
C GLY A 20 2.73 3.52 -1.16
N ASN A 21 3.00 4.64 -1.83
CA ASN A 21 2.90 5.97 -1.22
C ASN A 21 1.46 6.30 -0.79
N THR A 22 0.47 6.02 -1.65
CA THR A 22 -0.96 6.19 -1.31
C THR A 22 -1.36 5.28 -0.15
N ALA A 23 -0.84 4.05 -0.07
CA ALA A 23 -1.11 3.15 1.06
C ALA A 23 -0.54 3.69 2.39
N ILE A 24 0.67 4.26 2.38
CA ILE A 24 1.26 4.92 3.57
C ILE A 24 0.42 6.11 4.01
N GLU A 25 -0.01 6.95 3.07
CA GLU A 25 -0.86 8.11 3.33
C GLU A 25 -2.19 7.68 3.94
N CYS A 26 -2.87 6.70 3.31
CA CYS A 26 -4.16 6.18 3.76
C CYS A 26 -4.12 5.63 5.19
N ILE A 27 -3.11 4.80 5.51
CA ILE A 27 -2.94 4.26 6.86
C ILE A 27 -2.60 5.36 7.87
N SER A 28 -1.74 6.30 7.49
CA SER A 28 -1.36 7.41 8.38
C SER A 28 -2.57 8.26 8.72
N LEU A 29 -3.37 8.62 7.71
CA LEU A 29 -4.59 9.38 7.89
C LEU A 29 -5.58 8.67 8.82
N ALA A 30 -5.83 7.38 8.60
CA ALA A 30 -6.75 6.60 9.42
C ALA A 30 -6.30 6.51 10.89
N ILE A 31 -5.02 6.22 11.13
CA ILE A 31 -4.44 6.13 12.47
C ILE A 31 -4.46 7.49 13.17
N ASP A 32 -4.00 8.55 12.49
CA ASP A 32 -3.90 9.87 13.09
C ASP A 32 -5.31 10.42 13.40
N SER A 33 -6.27 10.16 12.53
CA SER A 33 -7.68 10.51 12.77
C SER A 33 -8.30 9.75 13.93
N TYR A 34 -7.95 8.46 14.09
CA TYR A 34 -8.36 7.67 15.25
C TYR A 34 -7.83 8.27 16.55
N LEU A 35 -6.53 8.62 16.60
CA LEU A 35 -5.87 9.16 17.80
C LEU A 35 -6.32 10.59 18.13
N GLU A 36 -6.57 11.41 17.13
CA GLU A 36 -6.99 12.81 17.30
C GLU A 36 -8.52 12.97 17.44
N GLY A 37 -9.28 11.87 17.32
CA GLY A 37 -10.74 11.93 17.35
C GLY A 37 -11.33 12.71 16.17
N LYS A 38 -10.66 12.75 15.01
CA LYS A 38 -11.18 13.39 13.79
C LYS A 38 -11.98 12.39 12.96
N ASN A 39 -13.04 12.86 12.30
CA ASN A 39 -13.77 12.05 11.33
C ASN A 39 -13.15 12.26 9.94
N THR A 40 -12.60 11.20 9.36
CA THR A 40 -11.98 11.18 8.03
C THR A 40 -12.45 9.98 7.21
N ILE A 41 -13.64 9.46 7.51
CA ILE A 41 -14.17 8.23 6.92
C ILE A 41 -14.24 8.31 5.39
N ASN A 42 -14.66 9.46 4.86
CA ASN A 42 -14.81 9.67 3.41
C ASN A 42 -13.45 9.79 2.73
N GLU A 43 -12.52 10.55 3.30
CA GLU A 43 -11.17 10.73 2.75
C GLU A 43 -10.41 9.40 2.72
N VAL A 44 -10.48 8.62 3.80
CA VAL A 44 -9.86 7.29 3.86
C VAL A 44 -10.56 6.29 2.92
N HIS A 45 -11.88 6.37 2.78
CA HIS A 45 -12.62 5.56 1.81
C HIS A 45 -12.13 5.82 0.38
N ASP A 46 -12.03 7.10 -0.01
CA ASP A 46 -11.63 7.49 -1.36
C ASP A 46 -10.18 7.06 -1.67
N LEU A 47 -9.27 7.22 -0.70
CA LEU A 47 -7.90 6.70 -0.81
C LEU A 47 -7.89 5.17 -0.92
N SER A 48 -8.65 4.46 -0.09
CA SER A 48 -8.77 3.00 -0.14
C SER A 48 -9.30 2.52 -1.49
N ASP A 49 -10.32 3.18 -2.05
CA ASP A 49 -10.89 2.81 -3.34
C ASP A 49 -9.92 3.10 -4.49
N SER A 50 -9.20 4.22 -4.43
CA SER A 50 -8.13 4.55 -5.38
C SER A 50 -7.03 3.49 -5.40
N ILE A 51 -6.58 3.00 -4.23
CA ILE A 51 -5.60 1.90 -4.15
C ILE A 51 -6.18 0.62 -4.75
N ARG A 52 -7.46 0.31 -4.49
CA ARG A 52 -8.14 -0.86 -5.06
C ARG A 52 -8.23 -0.79 -6.58
N ILE A 53 -8.50 0.39 -7.16
CA ILE A 53 -8.50 0.58 -8.61
C ILE A 53 -7.10 0.37 -9.17
N LYS A 54 -6.07 1.01 -8.58
CA LYS A 54 -4.66 0.83 -8.98
C LYS A 54 -4.21 -0.64 -8.90
N TYR A 55 -4.69 -1.40 -7.93
CA TYR A 55 -4.41 -2.84 -7.85
C TYR A 55 -4.84 -3.58 -9.13
N PHE A 56 -6.08 -3.35 -9.60
CA PHE A 56 -6.56 -3.98 -10.83
C PHE A 56 -5.78 -3.52 -12.06
N GLU A 57 -5.42 -2.23 -12.14
CA GLU A 57 -4.59 -1.72 -13.23
C GLU A 57 -3.18 -2.33 -13.26
N VAL A 58 -2.59 -2.58 -12.08
CA VAL A 58 -1.31 -3.29 -11.95
C VAL A 58 -1.45 -4.73 -12.43
N GLU A 59 -2.49 -5.45 -12.00
CA GLU A 59 -2.71 -6.85 -12.39
C GLU A 59 -2.96 -6.99 -13.90
N ASP A 60 -3.71 -6.07 -14.51
CA ASP A 60 -3.93 -6.03 -15.96
C ASP A 60 -2.61 -5.80 -16.71
N LEU A 61 -1.77 -4.87 -16.25
CA LEU A 61 -0.43 -4.64 -16.83
C LEU A 61 0.45 -5.89 -16.71
N ILE A 62 0.46 -6.53 -15.54
CA ILE A 62 1.23 -7.75 -15.29
C ILE A 62 0.78 -8.87 -16.23
N PHE A 63 -0.53 -9.07 -16.37
CA PHE A 63 -1.08 -10.08 -17.27
C PHE A 63 -0.65 -9.84 -18.72
N ASP A 64 -0.72 -8.59 -19.17
CA ASP A 64 -0.24 -8.15 -20.48
C ASP A 64 1.26 -8.45 -20.68
N MET A 65 2.08 -8.16 -19.68
CA MET A 65 3.53 -8.40 -19.74
C MET A 65 3.85 -9.89 -19.83
N LEU A 66 3.17 -10.73 -19.06
CA LEU A 66 3.35 -12.18 -19.08
C LEU A 66 3.02 -12.78 -20.44
N LEU A 67 1.91 -12.35 -21.06
CA LEU A 67 1.50 -12.84 -22.37
C LEU A 67 2.43 -12.37 -23.50
N LYS A 68 2.86 -11.10 -23.47
CA LYS A 68 3.63 -10.48 -24.56
C LYS A 68 5.10 -10.89 -24.56
N TYR A 69 5.71 -10.99 -23.38
CA TYR A 69 7.17 -11.06 -23.28
C TYR A 69 7.70 -12.37 -22.69
N GLN A 70 6.84 -13.20 -22.07
CA GLN A 70 7.23 -14.46 -21.42
C GLN A 70 8.51 -14.31 -20.56
N PRO A 71 8.53 -13.36 -19.61
CA PRO A 71 9.73 -13.01 -18.85
C PRO A 71 10.23 -14.19 -18.03
N LEU A 72 11.55 -14.24 -17.82
CA LEU A 72 12.23 -15.32 -17.09
C LEU A 72 13.04 -14.75 -15.92
N ALA A 73 13.39 -15.62 -14.97
CA ALA A 73 14.31 -15.34 -13.86
C ALA A 73 14.02 -14.01 -13.15
N ASP A 74 14.89 -13.01 -13.29
CA ASP A 74 14.82 -11.73 -12.58
C ASP A 74 13.55 -10.94 -12.90
N ASP A 75 13.20 -10.79 -14.19
CA ASP A 75 12.00 -10.06 -14.58
C ASP A 75 10.74 -10.77 -14.07
N PHE A 76 10.71 -12.11 -14.15
CA PHE A 76 9.58 -12.90 -13.66
C PHE A 76 9.43 -12.77 -12.13
N ARG A 77 10.56 -12.75 -11.39
CA ARG A 77 10.54 -12.55 -9.94
C ARG A 77 9.97 -11.19 -9.57
N LEU A 78 10.38 -10.12 -10.26
CA LEU A 78 9.87 -8.77 -10.02
C LEU A 78 8.37 -8.67 -10.34
N ILE A 79 7.94 -9.23 -11.47
CA ILE A 79 6.52 -9.24 -11.87
C ILE A 79 5.68 -10.02 -10.86
N ARG A 80 6.13 -11.22 -10.47
CA ARG A 80 5.38 -12.05 -9.52
C ARG A 80 5.31 -11.41 -8.13
N SER A 81 6.40 -10.82 -7.63
CA SER A 81 6.37 -10.14 -6.33
C SER A 81 5.49 -8.90 -6.38
N SER A 82 5.44 -8.18 -7.51
CA SER A 82 4.56 -7.02 -7.70
C SER A 82 3.09 -7.37 -7.54
N THR A 83 2.64 -8.54 -8.03
CA THR A 83 1.26 -9.03 -7.79
C THR A 83 0.94 -9.22 -6.32
N GLU A 84 1.83 -9.88 -5.57
CA GLU A 84 1.58 -10.16 -4.15
C GLU A 84 1.60 -8.87 -3.32
N ILE A 85 2.50 -7.94 -3.66
CA ILE A 85 2.68 -6.68 -2.94
C ILE A 85 1.57 -5.67 -3.28
N SER A 86 1.11 -5.61 -4.53
CA SER A 86 -0.01 -4.76 -4.93
C SER A 86 -1.28 -5.18 -4.18
N TYR A 87 -1.49 -6.48 -4.03
CA TYR A 87 -2.57 -7.01 -3.18
C TYR A 87 -2.38 -6.60 -1.71
N ALA A 88 -1.17 -6.68 -1.16
CA ALA A 88 -0.89 -6.22 0.21
C ALA A 88 -1.20 -4.72 0.41
N PHE A 89 -0.86 -3.86 -0.55
CA PHE A 89 -1.21 -2.45 -0.53
C PHE A 89 -2.74 -2.24 -0.56
N SER A 90 -3.48 -3.01 -1.37
CA SER A 90 -4.94 -2.95 -1.35
C SER A 90 -5.54 -3.32 0.02
N ARG A 91 -4.92 -4.29 0.72
CA ARG A 91 -5.31 -4.68 2.08
C ARG A 91 -5.01 -3.59 3.10
N PHE A 92 -3.88 -2.90 2.95
CA PHE A 92 -3.54 -1.74 3.77
C PHE A 92 -4.62 -0.65 3.68
N GLY A 93 -5.04 -0.29 2.46
CA GLY A 93 -6.15 0.65 2.25
C GLY A 93 -7.45 0.18 2.91
N ARG A 94 -7.83 -1.09 2.72
CA ARG A 94 -9.04 -1.66 3.34
C ARG A 94 -8.99 -1.60 4.87
N TYR A 95 -7.86 -1.97 5.48
CA TYR A 95 -7.71 -1.93 6.93
C TYR A 95 -7.71 -0.50 7.47
N ALA A 96 -7.16 0.46 6.73
CA ALA A 96 -7.26 1.87 7.08
C ALA A 96 -8.72 2.32 7.14
N TYR A 97 -9.53 1.91 6.16
CA TYR A 97 -10.97 2.19 6.16
C TYR A 97 -11.71 1.49 7.31
N ASP A 98 -11.35 0.24 7.64
CA ASP A 98 -11.92 -0.45 8.81
C ASP A 98 -11.63 0.33 10.11
N ILE A 99 -10.43 0.92 10.26
CA ILE A 99 -10.05 1.75 11.43
C ILE A 99 -10.98 2.97 11.55
N THR A 100 -11.28 3.68 10.46
CA THR A 100 -12.16 4.86 10.50
C THR A 100 -13.61 4.48 10.81
N GLN A 101 -14.09 3.36 10.30
CA GLN A 101 -15.42 2.83 10.65
C GLN A 101 -15.53 2.49 12.13
N VAL A 102 -14.50 1.87 12.72
CA VAL A 102 -14.46 1.58 14.15
C VAL A 102 -14.50 2.88 14.95
N ARG A 103 -13.71 3.89 14.59
CA ARG A 103 -13.75 5.21 15.25
C ARG A 103 -15.11 5.89 15.13
N ASP A 104 -15.77 5.80 13.98
CA ASP A 104 -17.09 6.41 13.79
C ASP A 104 -18.15 5.71 14.65
N LEU A 105 -18.09 4.37 14.73
CA LEU A 105 -18.98 3.56 15.56
C LEU A 105 -18.85 3.87 17.05
N PHE A 106 -17.63 4.04 17.56
CA PHE A 106 -17.38 4.30 18.99
C PHE A 106 -17.43 5.80 19.36
N GLY A 107 -17.34 6.71 18.39
CA GLY A 107 -17.40 8.14 18.65
C GLY A 107 -16.11 8.69 19.28
N ASP A 108 -16.25 9.59 20.25
CA ASP A 108 -15.11 10.16 20.97
C ASP A 108 -14.54 9.15 21.97
N ILE A 109 -13.27 8.79 21.77
CA ILE A 109 -12.53 7.82 22.58
C ILE A 109 -11.41 8.49 23.39
N SER A 110 -11.46 9.82 23.56
CA SER A 110 -10.47 10.60 24.31
C SER A 110 -10.38 10.21 25.79
N GLU A 111 -11.44 9.62 26.36
CA GLU A 111 -11.45 9.07 27.72
C GLU A 111 -10.80 7.67 27.83
N CYS A 112 -10.47 7.01 26.71
CA CYS A 112 -9.77 5.74 26.71
C CYS A 112 -8.26 5.91 26.89
N MET A 113 -7.66 5.12 27.79
CA MET A 113 -6.21 5.05 27.91
C MET A 113 -5.58 4.39 26.67
N ASN A 114 -4.90 5.19 25.85
CA ASN A 114 -4.39 4.78 24.54
C ASN A 114 -2.86 4.62 24.48
N GLU A 115 -2.10 4.65 25.58
CA GLU A 115 -0.62 4.56 25.52
C GLU A 115 -0.08 3.34 24.77
N PRO A 116 -0.56 2.10 25.01
CA PRO A 116 -0.09 0.95 24.25
C PRO A 116 -0.42 1.05 22.75
N LEU A 117 -1.57 1.66 22.42
CA LEU A 117 -2.02 1.84 21.05
C LEU A 117 -1.12 2.82 20.30
N ILE A 118 -0.75 3.94 20.93
CA ILE A 118 0.17 4.95 20.36
C ILE A 118 1.52 4.32 20.00
N GLU A 119 2.06 3.46 20.86
CA GLU A 119 3.35 2.80 20.60
C GLU A 119 3.24 1.74 19.49
N ILE A 120 2.15 0.99 19.44
CA ILE A 120 1.90 0.01 18.38
C ILE A 120 1.71 0.71 17.03
N THR A 121 0.92 1.78 16.97
CA THR A 121 0.64 2.49 15.71
C THR A 121 1.89 3.13 15.13
N LYS A 122 2.76 3.71 15.98
CA LYS A 122 4.09 4.20 15.55
C LYS A 122 4.93 3.10 14.90
N LYS A 123 5.01 1.93 15.54
CA LYS A 123 5.77 0.78 15.01
C LYS A 123 5.18 0.29 13.68
N VAL A 124 3.87 0.16 13.60
CA VAL A 124 3.18 -0.30 12.37
C VAL A 124 3.37 0.70 11.23
N LYS A 125 3.21 2.01 11.45
CA LYS A 125 3.50 3.06 10.45
C LYS A 125 4.94 2.95 9.93
N HIS A 126 5.90 2.74 10.83
CA HIS A 126 7.30 2.58 10.46
C HIS A 126 7.54 1.30 9.64
N MET A 127 7.01 0.15 10.08
CA MET A 127 7.15 -1.12 9.36
C MET A 127 6.57 -1.06 7.94
N ILE A 128 5.41 -0.43 7.76
CA ILE A 128 4.80 -0.28 6.44
C ILE A 128 5.65 0.61 5.54
N LYS A 129 6.12 1.76 6.07
CA LYS A 129 6.99 2.67 5.32
C LYS A 129 8.27 1.97 4.88
N ASP A 130 8.90 1.24 5.79
CA ASP A 130 10.13 0.51 5.51
C ASP A 130 9.89 -0.59 4.47
N ALA A 131 8.80 -1.34 4.56
CA ALA A 131 8.46 -2.38 3.59
C ALA A 131 8.23 -1.80 2.18
N VAL A 132 7.48 -0.70 2.07
CA VAL A 132 7.26 -0.01 0.79
C VAL A 132 8.58 0.49 0.20
N GLN A 133 9.41 1.14 1.02
CA GLN A 133 10.69 1.69 0.56
C GLN A 133 11.67 0.57 0.16
N SER A 134 11.72 -0.53 0.91
CA SER A 134 12.60 -1.66 0.63
C SER A 134 12.27 -2.32 -0.71
N PHE A 135 10.97 -2.46 -1.01
CA PHE A 135 10.55 -2.96 -2.32
C PHE A 135 10.87 -1.96 -3.44
N ALA A 136 10.59 -0.67 -3.25
CA ALA A 136 10.87 0.36 -4.24
C ALA A 136 12.36 0.48 -4.59
N GLU A 137 13.24 0.30 -3.60
CA GLU A 137 14.70 0.35 -3.77
C GLU A 137 15.31 -1.01 -4.15
N LEU A 138 14.53 -2.09 -4.13
CA LEU A 138 15.00 -3.47 -4.21
C LEU A 138 16.15 -3.75 -3.21
N ASP A 139 16.09 -3.13 -2.01
CA ASP A 139 17.16 -3.20 -1.02
C ASP A 139 17.07 -4.49 -0.19
N ILE A 140 17.94 -5.44 -0.51
CA ILE A 140 18.04 -6.76 0.14
C ILE A 140 18.44 -6.64 1.62
N ARG A 141 19.05 -5.53 2.05
CA ARG A 141 19.51 -5.36 3.45
C ARG A 141 18.39 -4.95 4.40
N LYS A 142 17.26 -4.49 3.86
CA LYS A 142 16.06 -4.12 4.63
C LYS A 142 14.98 -5.21 4.59
N ALA A 143 15.25 -6.32 3.89
CA ALA A 143 14.38 -7.48 3.78
C ALA A 143 14.47 -8.42 4.99
#